data_AF-A0A8J2LS23-F1
#
_entry.id   AF-A0A8J2LS23-F1
#
_cell.length_a   1.000
_cell.length_b   1.000
_cell.length_c   1.000
_cell.angle_alpha   90.00
_cell.angle_beta   90.00
_cell.angle_gamma   90.00
#
_symmetry.space_group_name_H-M   'P 1'
#
loop_
_entity.id
_entity.type
_entity.pdbx_description
1 polymer ?
#
loop_
_entity_poly.entity_id
_entity_poly.type
_entity_poly.pdbx_seq_one_letter_code
_entity_poly.pdbx_strand_id
1 'polypeptide(L)'
;MERSPTLEDNQMMTSSYHEISEVEKEGDAKSFTSLSTELSDLELSIPSARKLFDKARHWVGDLSLEGVVSQEGQQVTYVTQDLNEKIKLASPIRESAFSNFPVSNSDDLNIVINEIELEAKKLASSVDILTENLTGILHSLSSMTVDCVFTASDGVTQLCDTADASIKVMYQVMAKCEELNKSVAPIYKIHQQIKDTKRLLDKVESELSLSELALRLLGYKLPTTASYTLFNGLLAIQQLRT
;
A
#
# COMPACT_ATOMS: atom_id res chain seq x y z
N MET A 1 23.14 -9.88 -35.94
CA MET A 1 24.28 -9.16 -35.32
C MET A 1 23.66 -8.12 -34.41
N GLU A 2 23.09 -8.56 -33.29
CA GLU A 2 22.51 -7.67 -32.28
C GLU A 2 23.51 -7.58 -31.14
N ARG A 3 23.90 -6.34 -30.82
CA ARG A 3 24.89 -6.02 -29.80
C ARG A 3 24.15 -5.85 -28.48
N SER A 4 24.42 -6.71 -27.51
CA SER A 4 23.87 -6.59 -26.16
C SER A 4 24.25 -5.24 -25.54
N PRO A 5 23.33 -4.57 -24.82
CA PRO A 5 23.63 -3.30 -24.16
C PRO A 5 24.73 -3.50 -23.12
N THR A 6 25.71 -2.60 -23.13
CA THR A 6 26.88 -2.69 -22.26
C THR A 6 26.57 -2.12 -20.89
N LEU A 7 27.31 -2.54 -19.86
CA LEU A 7 27.12 -2.09 -18.48
C LEU A 7 27.22 -0.56 -18.33
N GLU A 8 27.96 0.09 -19.24
CA GLU A 8 28.09 1.56 -19.32
C GLU A 8 26.77 2.24 -19.73
N ASP A 9 25.97 1.63 -20.60
CA ASP A 9 24.68 2.18 -21.05
C ASP A 9 23.64 2.23 -19.91
N ASN A 10 23.66 1.23 -19.01
CA ASN A 10 22.83 1.21 -17.80
C ASN A 10 23.29 2.23 -16.74
N GLN A 11 24.58 2.53 -16.72
CA GLN A 11 25.16 3.49 -15.78
C GLN A 11 24.85 4.94 -16.18
N MET A 12 24.76 5.23 -17.49
CA MET A 12 24.32 6.54 -17.98
C MET A 12 22.84 6.83 -17.69
N MET A 13 21.97 5.81 -17.77
CA MET A 13 20.55 5.98 -17.41
C MET A 13 20.34 6.27 -15.92
N THR A 14 21.21 5.77 -15.04
CA THR A 14 21.12 6.01 -13.59
C THR A 14 21.77 7.31 -13.14
N SER A 15 22.79 7.80 -13.85
CA SER A 15 23.41 9.10 -13.56
C SER A 15 22.46 10.29 -13.76
N SER A 16 21.51 10.19 -14.70
CA SER A 16 20.52 11.25 -14.95
C SER A 16 19.58 11.49 -13.75
N TYR A 17 19.46 10.54 -12.81
CA TYR A 17 18.63 10.71 -11.61
C TYR A 17 19.36 11.46 -10.49
N HIS A 18 20.69 11.45 -10.44
CA HIS A 18 21.46 12.14 -9.40
C HIS A 18 21.64 13.64 -9.65
N GLU A 19 21.56 14.09 -10.91
CA GLU A 19 21.77 15.50 -11.27
C GLU A 19 20.54 16.39 -10.92
N ILE A 20 19.38 15.80 -10.63
CA ILE A 20 18.17 16.52 -10.21
C ILE A 20 18.23 16.89 -8.72
N SER A 21 18.96 16.13 -7.90
CA SER A 21 19.11 16.38 -6.46
C SER A 21 20.01 17.57 -6.11
N GLU A 22 20.80 18.11 -7.06
CA GLU A 22 21.73 19.21 -6.78
C GLU A 22 21.18 20.61 -7.12
N VAL A 23 19.93 20.72 -7.60
CA VAL A 23 19.27 22.03 -7.87
C VAL A 23 18.30 22.44 -6.74
N GLU A 24 18.17 21.65 -5.66
CA GLU A 24 17.36 22.02 -4.48
C GLU A 24 18.15 22.84 -3.44
N LYS A 25 18.83 23.90 -3.88
CA LYS A 25 19.18 24.98 -2.97
C LYS A 25 18.67 26.31 -3.53
N GLU A 26 17.71 26.84 -2.79
CA GLU A 26 17.21 28.22 -2.80
C GLU A 26 15.92 28.44 -3.62
N GLY A 27 14.78 28.15 -2.98
CA GLY A 27 13.45 28.46 -3.53
C GLY A 27 12.29 28.03 -2.63
N ASP A 28 11.94 28.89 -1.68
CA ASP A 28 10.74 28.96 -0.82
C ASP A 28 9.61 27.90 -1.02
N ALA A 29 9.56 26.93 -0.11
CA ALA A 29 8.57 25.86 -0.06
C ALA A 29 7.23 26.32 0.55
N LYS A 30 6.47 27.21 -0.12
CA LYS A 30 5.13 27.60 0.31
C LYS A 30 4.17 27.93 -0.83
N SER A 31 3.94 26.99 -1.77
CA SER A 31 2.72 27.01 -2.58
C SER A 31 2.53 25.69 -3.33
N PHE A 32 2.05 24.65 -2.65
CA PHE A 32 1.70 23.38 -3.30
C PHE A 32 0.35 22.81 -2.84
N THR A 33 -0.41 23.56 -2.04
CA THR A 33 -1.61 23.05 -1.35
C THR A 33 -2.92 23.24 -2.12
N SER A 34 -2.91 23.71 -3.38
CA SER A 34 -4.14 24.11 -4.09
C SER A 34 -4.62 23.16 -5.19
N LEU A 35 -3.88 22.11 -5.53
CA LEU A 35 -4.23 21.19 -6.62
C LEU A 35 -4.82 19.85 -6.16
N SER A 36 -4.99 19.68 -4.84
CA SER A 36 -5.53 18.45 -4.24
C SER A 36 -7.03 18.24 -4.47
N THR A 37 -7.75 19.21 -5.06
CA THR A 37 -9.22 19.21 -5.05
C THR A 37 -9.86 18.38 -6.17
N GLU A 38 -9.14 18.04 -7.25
CA GLU A 38 -9.71 17.26 -8.39
C GLU A 38 -9.33 15.77 -8.45
N LEU A 39 -8.62 15.25 -7.44
CA LEU A 39 -8.25 13.82 -7.38
C LEU A 39 -9.08 13.01 -6.36
N SER A 40 -10.16 13.62 -5.84
CA SER A 40 -10.96 13.10 -4.73
C SER A 40 -11.79 11.86 -5.06
N ASP A 41 -11.90 11.44 -6.32
CA ASP A 41 -12.79 10.35 -6.74
C ASP A 41 -12.09 8.99 -6.92
N LEU A 42 -10.80 8.87 -6.60
CA LEU A 42 -10.09 7.58 -6.56
C LEU A 42 -9.83 7.17 -5.11
N GLU A 43 -10.92 6.90 -4.37
CA GLU A 43 -10.85 6.29 -3.05
C GLU A 43 -10.27 4.87 -3.20
N LEU A 44 -8.93 4.75 -3.11
CA LEU A 44 -8.19 3.49 -3.00
C LEU A 44 -8.56 2.80 -1.68
N SER A 45 -9.72 2.17 -1.67
CA SER A 45 -10.20 1.42 -0.53
C SER A 45 -9.52 0.04 -0.52
N ILE A 46 -8.29 0.01 0.02
CA ILE A 46 -7.62 -1.20 0.53
C ILE A 46 -8.03 -1.60 1.99
N PRO A 47 -9.24 -1.32 2.54
CA PRO A 47 -9.71 -1.96 3.77
C PRO A 47 -10.08 -3.44 3.58
N SER A 48 -10.52 -3.85 2.38
CA SER A 48 -11.09 -5.20 2.18
C SER A 48 -10.00 -6.28 2.23
N ALA A 49 -8.84 -6.02 1.62
CA ALA A 49 -7.72 -6.95 1.63
C ALA A 49 -7.17 -7.17 3.06
N ARG A 50 -7.00 -6.10 3.86
CA ARG A 50 -6.53 -6.22 5.25
C ARG A 50 -7.46 -7.10 6.11
N LYS A 51 -8.77 -6.91 5.99
CA LYS A 51 -9.76 -7.72 6.72
C LYS A 51 -9.73 -9.19 6.31
N LEU A 52 -9.47 -9.48 5.04
CA LEU A 52 -9.33 -10.85 4.54
C LEU A 52 -8.03 -11.51 5.01
N PHE A 53 -6.91 -10.78 5.00
CA PHE A 53 -5.63 -11.27 5.55
C PHE A 53 -5.71 -11.54 7.05
N ASP A 54 -6.36 -10.66 7.82
CA ASP A 54 -6.53 -10.87 9.26
C ASP A 54 -7.46 -12.05 9.57
N LYS A 55 -8.51 -12.25 8.76
CA LYS A 55 -9.38 -13.44 8.88
C LYS A 55 -8.62 -14.71 8.51
N ALA A 56 -7.80 -14.70 7.45
CA ALA A 56 -6.97 -15.84 7.05
C ALA A 56 -5.89 -16.17 8.10
N ARG A 57 -5.31 -15.17 8.77
CA ARG A 57 -4.31 -15.37 9.84
C ARG A 57 -4.90 -16.14 11.03
N HIS A 58 -6.19 -15.96 11.33
CA HIS A 58 -6.88 -16.71 12.38
C HIS A 58 -7.04 -18.21 12.06
N TRP A 59 -7.15 -18.60 10.79
CA TRP A 59 -7.24 -20.02 10.40
C TRP A 59 -5.87 -20.72 10.39
N VAL A 60 -4.80 -19.97 10.10
CA VAL A 60 -3.43 -20.49 10.06
C VAL A 60 -2.80 -20.52 11.47
N GLY A 61 -3.21 -19.61 12.37
CA GLY A 61 -2.64 -19.48 13.72
C GLY A 61 -2.91 -20.65 14.67
N ASP A 62 -3.85 -21.54 14.34
CA ASP A 62 -4.20 -22.71 15.18
C ASP A 62 -3.44 -23.99 14.76
N LEU A 63 -2.65 -23.91 13.68
CA LEU A 63 -1.70 -24.96 13.30
C LEU A 63 -0.35 -24.71 13.99
N SER A 64 -0.34 -24.66 15.32
CA SER A 64 0.90 -24.91 16.07
C SER A 64 1.30 -26.36 15.80
N LEU A 65 2.04 -26.57 14.71
CA LEU A 65 2.54 -27.89 14.31
C LEU A 65 3.64 -28.27 15.31
N GLU A 66 3.24 -28.78 16.47
CA GLU A 66 4.14 -29.15 17.58
C GLU A 66 4.82 -30.49 17.26
N GLY A 67 5.76 -30.44 16.31
CA GLY A 67 6.46 -31.60 15.78
C GLY A 67 7.64 -31.21 14.89
N VAL A 68 8.53 -32.17 14.66
CA VAL A 68 9.72 -31.98 13.82
C VAL A 68 9.41 -32.55 12.43
N VAL A 69 9.59 -31.72 11.40
CA VAL A 69 9.52 -32.14 10.00
C VAL A 69 10.94 -32.40 9.51
N SER A 70 11.22 -33.63 9.08
CA SER A 70 12.47 -33.98 8.40
C SER A 70 12.16 -34.41 6.97
N GLN A 71 12.93 -33.89 6.00
CA GLN A 71 12.79 -34.24 4.60
C GLN A 71 14.09 -34.88 4.10
N GLU A 72 14.00 -36.14 3.66
CA GLU A 72 15.09 -36.85 3.02
C GLU A 72 14.65 -37.24 1.60
N GLY A 73 15.21 -36.56 0.59
CA GLY A 73 14.80 -36.72 -0.81
C GLY A 73 13.35 -36.31 -1.06
N GLN A 74 12.55 -37.23 -1.61
CA GLN A 74 11.10 -37.03 -1.85
C GLN A 74 10.22 -37.39 -0.65
N GLN A 75 10.79 -37.94 0.43
CA GLN A 75 10.02 -38.35 1.60
C GLN A 75 10.03 -37.26 2.67
N VAL A 76 8.83 -36.85 3.08
CA VAL A 76 8.62 -35.94 4.22
C VAL A 76 8.12 -36.76 5.40
N THR A 77 8.85 -36.72 6.50
CA THR A 77 8.49 -37.41 7.76
C THR A 77 8.14 -36.38 8.81
N TYR A 78 6.95 -36.52 9.40
CA TYR A 78 6.48 -35.68 10.49
C TYR A 78 6.42 -36.50 11.79
N VAL A 79 7.10 -36.02 12.83
CA VAL A 79 7.10 -36.63 14.16
C VAL A 79 6.54 -35.62 15.17
N THR A 80 5.35 -35.90 15.69
CA THR A 80 4.72 -35.16 16.79
C THR A 80 5.45 -35.44 18.11
N GLN A 81 5.63 -34.44 18.97
CA GLN A 81 6.40 -34.59 20.22
C GLN A 81 5.74 -35.56 21.23
N ASP A 82 4.41 -35.58 21.30
CA ASP A 82 3.66 -36.35 22.32
C ASP A 82 2.90 -37.56 21.79
N LEU A 83 3.37 -38.16 20.68
CA LEU A 83 2.67 -39.26 20.01
C LEU A 83 2.36 -40.43 20.95
N ASN A 84 3.31 -40.80 21.81
CA ASN A 84 3.19 -41.92 22.74
C ASN A 84 2.15 -41.68 23.85
N GLU A 85 2.04 -40.45 24.34
CA GLU A 85 1.06 -40.09 25.37
C GLU A 85 -0.35 -40.08 24.79
N LYS A 86 -0.51 -39.53 23.58
CA LYS A 86 -1.78 -39.55 22.85
C LYS A 86 -2.28 -40.96 22.54
N ILE A 87 -1.38 -41.88 22.19
CA ILE A 87 -1.74 -43.30 21.96
C ILE A 87 -2.21 -43.99 23.25
N LYS A 88 -1.57 -43.71 24.39
CA LYS A 88 -2.01 -44.27 25.68
C LYS A 88 -3.40 -43.82 26.08
N LEU A 89 -3.73 -42.54 25.87
CA LEU A 89 -5.06 -41.99 26.14
C LEU A 89 -6.13 -42.52 25.17
N ALA A 90 -5.73 -42.94 23.97
CA ALA A 90 -6.63 -43.48 22.96
C ALA A 90 -7.00 -44.96 23.16
N SER A 91 -6.36 -45.67 24.10
CA SER A 91 -6.60 -47.10 24.32
C SER A 91 -7.55 -47.35 25.49
N PRO A 92 -8.67 -48.07 25.30
CA PRO A 92 -9.43 -48.61 26.41
C PRO A 92 -8.65 -49.81 26.99
N ILE A 93 -7.99 -49.61 28.14
CA ILE A 93 -7.35 -50.69 28.89
C ILE A 93 -8.45 -51.62 29.39
N ARG A 94 -8.68 -52.74 28.69
CA ARG A 94 -9.42 -53.89 29.24
C ARG A 94 -8.38 -54.79 29.89
N GLU A 95 -8.23 -54.67 31.20
CA GLU A 95 -7.48 -55.67 31.98
C GLU A 95 -8.13 -57.04 31.77
N SER A 96 -7.28 -58.00 31.37
CA SER A 96 -7.53 -59.42 31.20
C SER A 96 -8.75 -59.98 31.96
N ALA A 97 -9.90 -60.07 31.28
CA ALA A 97 -11.02 -60.92 31.65
C ALA A 97 -11.14 -62.09 30.67
N PHE A 98 -10.04 -62.82 30.46
CA PHE A 98 -10.06 -64.15 29.83
C PHE A 98 -9.72 -65.19 30.89
N SER A 99 -10.56 -65.32 31.90
CA SER A 99 -10.50 -66.46 32.81
C SER A 99 -11.91 -67.04 33.00
N ASN A 100 -12.03 -68.29 32.54
CA ASN A 100 -13.14 -69.23 32.73
C ASN A 100 -14.45 -68.97 31.97
N PHE A 101 -14.50 -69.43 30.71
CA PHE A 101 -15.76 -69.83 30.10
C PHE A 101 -16.02 -71.32 30.40
N PRO A 102 -16.99 -71.67 31.25
CA PRO A 102 -17.52 -73.03 31.27
C PRO A 102 -18.30 -73.24 29.97
N VAL A 103 -17.89 -74.20 29.15
CA VAL A 103 -18.65 -74.62 27.97
C VAL A 103 -19.91 -75.32 28.46
N SER A 104 -20.99 -74.55 28.60
CA SER A 104 -22.34 -75.05 28.84
C SER A 104 -23.19 -74.74 27.62
N ASN A 105 -23.64 -75.80 26.94
CA ASN A 105 -24.69 -75.86 25.91
C ASN A 105 -24.46 -75.04 24.62
N SER A 106 -24.72 -75.68 23.47
CA SER A 106 -24.56 -75.08 22.13
C SER A 106 -25.36 -73.78 21.93
N ASP A 107 -26.46 -73.63 22.67
CA ASP A 107 -27.40 -72.54 22.49
C ASP A 107 -26.87 -71.21 23.07
N ASP A 108 -26.13 -71.26 24.19
CA ASP A 108 -25.52 -70.06 24.79
C ASP A 108 -24.36 -69.52 23.92
N LEU A 109 -23.59 -70.42 23.28
CA LEU A 109 -22.55 -70.03 22.32
C LEU A 109 -23.15 -69.34 21.08
N ASN A 110 -24.28 -69.85 20.58
CA ASN A 110 -24.97 -69.26 19.43
C ASN A 110 -25.53 -67.86 19.75
N ILE A 111 -25.97 -67.62 20.99
CA ILE A 111 -26.42 -66.28 21.44
C ILE A 111 -25.24 -65.30 21.42
N VAL A 112 -24.10 -65.67 21.99
CA VAL A 112 -22.90 -64.81 22.02
C VAL A 112 -22.38 -64.54 20.61
N ILE A 113 -22.36 -65.54 19.72
CA ILE A 113 -21.95 -65.36 18.32
C ILE A 113 -22.91 -64.41 17.59
N ASN A 114 -24.22 -64.56 17.76
CA ASN A 114 -25.21 -63.66 17.17
C ASN A 114 -25.07 -62.22 17.70
N GLU A 115 -24.75 -62.05 18.98
CA GLU A 115 -24.50 -60.73 19.57
C GLU A 115 -23.23 -60.09 19.01
N ILE A 116 -22.14 -60.85 18.86
CA ILE A 116 -20.91 -60.39 18.20
C ILE A 116 -21.18 -60.04 16.74
N GLU A 117 -21.94 -60.86 16.02
CA GLU A 117 -22.29 -60.59 14.62
C GLU A 117 -23.14 -59.32 14.50
N LEU A 118 -24.09 -59.09 15.41
CA LEU A 118 -24.90 -57.88 15.46
C LEU A 118 -24.05 -56.64 15.75
N GLU A 119 -23.19 -56.69 16.76
CA GLU A 119 -22.34 -55.55 17.11
C GLU A 119 -21.29 -55.29 16.02
N ALA A 120 -20.76 -56.33 15.36
CA ALA A 120 -19.89 -56.19 14.21
C ALA A 120 -20.59 -55.51 13.02
N LYS A 121 -21.85 -55.87 12.73
CA LYS A 121 -22.67 -55.21 11.69
C LYS A 121 -22.93 -53.74 12.03
N LYS A 122 -23.22 -53.44 13.29
CA LYS A 122 -23.43 -52.07 13.77
C LYS A 122 -22.14 -51.24 13.70
N LEU A 123 -21.01 -51.82 14.07
CA LEU A 123 -19.69 -51.18 13.93
C LEU A 123 -19.36 -50.91 12.46
N ALA A 124 -19.58 -51.88 11.57
CA ALA A 124 -19.37 -51.70 10.13
C ALA A 124 -20.23 -50.53 9.59
N SER A 125 -21.51 -50.49 9.93
CA SER A 125 -22.40 -49.39 9.55
C SER A 125 -21.95 -48.04 10.11
N SER A 126 -21.46 -48.00 11.36
CA SER A 126 -20.93 -46.78 11.98
C SER A 126 -19.67 -46.28 11.25
N VAL A 127 -18.80 -47.20 10.81
CA VAL A 127 -17.62 -46.86 10.00
C VAL A 127 -18.05 -46.35 8.63
N ASP A 128 -19.03 -46.97 7.97
CA ASP A 128 -19.53 -46.51 6.67
C ASP A 128 -20.06 -45.07 6.74
N ILE A 129 -20.85 -44.76 7.78
CA ILE A 129 -21.37 -43.40 8.02
C ILE A 129 -20.22 -42.41 8.28
N LEU A 130 -19.22 -42.80 9.08
CA LEU A 130 -18.05 -41.96 9.34
C LEU A 130 -17.26 -41.69 8.07
N THR A 131 -17.03 -42.71 7.24
CA THR A 131 -16.30 -42.59 5.97
C THR A 131 -17.05 -41.71 4.98
N GLU A 132 -18.37 -41.84 4.87
CA GLU A 132 -19.20 -40.95 4.06
C GLU A 132 -19.12 -39.49 4.55
N ASN A 133 -19.25 -39.27 5.87
CA ASN A 133 -19.14 -37.95 6.47
C ASN A 133 -17.76 -37.31 6.24
N LEU A 134 -16.68 -38.07 6.44
CA LEU A 134 -15.30 -37.60 6.18
C LEU A 134 -15.11 -37.24 4.71
N THR A 135 -15.64 -38.06 3.80
CA THR A 135 -15.59 -37.79 2.36
C THR A 135 -16.30 -36.48 2.03
N GLY A 136 -17.49 -36.25 2.60
CA GLY A 136 -18.23 -35.00 2.45
C GLY A 136 -17.46 -33.78 2.97
N ILE A 137 -16.88 -33.86 4.16
CA ILE A 137 -16.07 -32.78 4.75
C ILE A 137 -14.83 -32.50 3.92
N LEU A 138 -14.12 -33.54 3.47
CA LEU A 138 -12.93 -33.39 2.63
C LEU A 138 -13.25 -32.74 1.29
N HIS A 139 -14.37 -33.11 0.65
CA HIS A 139 -14.83 -32.44 -0.56
C HIS A 139 -15.16 -30.97 -0.30
N SER A 140 -15.88 -30.67 0.79
CA SER A 140 -16.20 -29.29 1.17
C SER A 140 -14.95 -28.46 1.45
N LEU A 141 -13.98 -29.02 2.19
CA LEU A 141 -12.71 -28.36 2.50
C LEU A 141 -11.90 -28.12 1.23
N SER A 142 -11.81 -29.13 0.35
CA SER A 142 -11.11 -29.02 -0.93
C SER A 142 -11.73 -27.92 -1.81
N SER A 143 -13.06 -27.85 -1.88
CA SER A 143 -13.77 -26.78 -2.60
C SER A 143 -13.43 -25.41 -2.02
N MET A 144 -13.49 -25.26 -0.70
CA MET A 144 -13.18 -23.99 -0.04
C MET A 144 -11.72 -23.57 -0.23
N THR A 145 -10.78 -24.51 -0.25
CA THR A 145 -9.37 -24.21 -0.57
C THR A 145 -9.22 -23.71 -2.01
N VAL A 146 -9.92 -24.31 -2.97
CA VAL A 146 -9.93 -23.83 -4.36
C VAL A 146 -10.49 -22.40 -4.44
N ASP A 147 -11.62 -22.13 -3.79
CA ASP A 147 -12.23 -20.79 -3.75
C ASP A 147 -11.31 -19.75 -3.12
N CYS A 148 -10.57 -20.13 -2.06
CA CYS A 148 -9.59 -19.27 -1.41
C CYS A 148 -8.43 -18.91 -2.35
N VAL A 149 -7.87 -19.91 -3.05
CA VAL A 149 -6.79 -19.70 -4.02
C VAL A 149 -7.28 -18.82 -5.18
N PHE A 150 -8.49 -19.06 -5.68
CA PHE A 150 -9.08 -18.28 -6.75
C PHE A 150 -9.28 -16.82 -6.34
N THR A 151 -9.89 -16.58 -5.17
CA THR A 151 -10.09 -15.24 -4.62
C THR A 151 -8.76 -14.51 -4.38
N ALA A 152 -7.75 -15.22 -3.90
CA ALA A 152 -6.41 -14.65 -3.72
C ALA A 152 -5.77 -14.25 -5.05
N SER A 153 -5.89 -15.11 -6.07
CA SER A 153 -5.41 -14.83 -7.43
C SER A 153 -6.09 -13.60 -8.03
N ASP A 154 -7.43 -13.51 -7.94
CA ASP A 154 -8.20 -12.37 -8.43
C ASP A 154 -7.81 -11.06 -7.72
N GLY A 155 -7.60 -11.13 -6.39
CA GLY A 155 -7.12 -9.99 -5.62
C GLY A 155 -5.73 -9.51 -6.04
N VAL A 156 -4.82 -10.42 -6.39
CA VAL A 156 -3.50 -10.09 -6.95
C VAL A 156 -3.64 -9.43 -8.32
N THR A 157 -4.47 -9.96 -9.20
CA THR A 157 -4.73 -9.36 -10.52
C THR A 157 -5.29 -7.94 -10.40
N GLN A 158 -6.28 -7.74 -9.52
CA GLN A 158 -6.84 -6.41 -9.26
C GLN A 158 -5.80 -5.44 -8.69
N LEU A 159 -4.91 -5.91 -7.81
CA LEU A 159 -3.81 -5.10 -7.29
C LEU A 159 -2.84 -4.70 -8.41
N CYS A 160 -2.51 -5.62 -9.33
CA CYS A 160 -1.69 -5.33 -10.50
C CYS A 160 -2.32 -4.27 -11.41
N ASP A 161 -3.63 -4.37 -11.69
CA ASP A 161 -4.35 -3.38 -12.50
C ASP A 161 -4.36 -2.01 -11.82
N THR A 162 -4.57 -1.98 -10.50
CA THR A 162 -4.54 -0.74 -9.71
C THR A 162 -3.15 -0.12 -9.69
N ALA A 163 -2.10 -0.94 -9.56
CA ALA A 163 -0.72 -0.50 -9.62
C ALA A 163 -0.37 0.08 -10.99
N ASP A 164 -0.75 -0.59 -12.09
CA ASP A 164 -0.56 -0.07 -13.46
C ASP A 164 -1.27 1.27 -13.67
N ALA A 165 -2.52 1.39 -13.19
CA ALA A 165 -3.25 2.65 -13.22
C ALA A 165 -2.51 3.76 -12.44
N SER A 166 -1.97 3.45 -11.26
CA SER A 166 -1.20 4.42 -10.46
C SER A 166 0.09 4.87 -11.16
N ILE A 167 0.78 3.96 -11.85
CA ILE A 167 1.99 4.28 -12.64
C ILE A 167 1.62 5.21 -13.80
N LYS A 168 0.51 4.94 -14.51
CA LYS A 168 0.00 5.81 -15.57
C LYS A 168 -0.30 7.22 -15.06
N VAL A 169 -0.99 7.33 -13.92
CA VAL A 169 -1.28 8.63 -13.28
C VAL A 169 0.01 9.37 -12.91
N MET A 170 1.02 8.67 -12.37
CA MET A 170 2.32 9.26 -12.05
C MET A 170 2.99 9.88 -13.29
N TYR A 171 2.99 9.17 -14.42
CA TYR A 171 3.52 9.71 -15.69
C TYR A 171 2.70 10.90 -16.21
N GLN A 172 1.38 10.85 -16.05
CA GLN A 172 0.52 11.96 -16.44
C GLN A 172 0.78 13.22 -15.60
N VAL A 173 0.95 13.06 -14.29
CA VAL A 173 1.34 14.16 -13.39
C VAL A 173 2.69 14.73 -13.79
N MET A 174 3.67 13.87 -14.12
CA MET A 174 4.99 14.32 -14.56
C MET A 174 4.91 15.19 -15.82
N ALA A 175 4.14 14.76 -16.82
CA ALA A 175 3.90 15.54 -18.04
C ALA A 175 3.20 16.87 -17.74
N LYS A 176 2.22 16.87 -16.84
CA LYS A 176 1.50 18.09 -16.44
C LYS A 176 2.37 19.05 -15.62
N CYS A 177 3.26 18.55 -14.79
CA CYS A 177 4.26 19.36 -14.09
C CYS A 177 5.24 20.01 -15.08
N GLU A 178 5.67 19.31 -16.13
CA GLU A 178 6.53 19.89 -17.16
C GLU A 178 5.81 21.00 -17.94
N GLU A 179 4.55 20.77 -18.30
CA GLU A 179 3.70 21.78 -18.96
C GLU A 179 3.49 23.01 -18.06
N LEU A 180 3.20 22.80 -16.77
CA LEU A 180 3.09 23.87 -15.79
C LEU A 180 4.39 24.67 -15.67
N ASN A 181 5.54 24.00 -15.57
CA ASN A 181 6.83 24.66 -15.47
C ASN A 181 7.11 25.56 -16.69
N LYS A 182 6.78 25.08 -17.90
CA LYS A 182 6.87 25.90 -19.14
C LYS A 182 5.93 27.11 -19.09
N SER A 183 4.73 26.95 -18.54
CA SER A 183 3.76 28.06 -18.41
C SER A 183 4.20 29.12 -17.38
N VAL A 184 5.02 28.73 -16.38
CA VAL A 184 5.55 29.63 -15.34
C VAL A 184 6.75 30.45 -15.84
N ALA A 185 7.49 29.97 -16.85
CA ALA A 185 8.62 30.69 -17.44
C ALA A 185 8.41 32.20 -17.74
N PRO A 186 7.28 32.66 -18.35
CA PRO A 186 7.04 34.09 -18.58
C PRO A 186 6.89 34.94 -17.31
N ILE A 187 6.54 34.35 -16.16
CA ILE A 187 6.39 35.07 -14.89
C ILE A 187 7.72 35.73 -14.48
N TYR A 188 8.85 35.06 -14.72
CA TYR A 188 10.18 35.64 -14.45
C TYR A 188 10.46 36.91 -15.28
N LYS A 189 9.96 36.97 -16.52
CA LYS A 189 10.08 38.17 -17.37
C LYS A 189 9.26 39.32 -16.81
N ILE A 190 8.03 39.05 -16.38
CA ILE A 190 7.15 40.04 -15.74
C ILE A 190 7.78 40.53 -14.43
N HIS A 191 8.32 39.63 -13.62
CA HIS A 191 9.05 39.98 -12.40
C HIS A 191 10.20 40.96 -12.68
N GLN A 192 10.97 40.73 -13.74
CA GLN A 192 12.05 41.62 -14.14
C GLN A 192 11.54 43.00 -14.60
N GLN A 193 10.44 43.04 -15.37
CA GLN A 193 9.81 44.30 -15.78
C GLN A 193 9.32 45.13 -14.60
N ILE A 194 8.74 44.49 -13.58
CA ILE A 194 8.33 45.15 -12.33
C ILE A 194 9.55 45.73 -11.62
N LYS A 195 10.65 44.95 -11.53
CA LYS A 195 11.89 45.38 -10.90
C LYS A 195 12.53 46.59 -11.59
N ASP A 196 12.51 46.62 -12.92
CA ASP A 196 13.03 47.75 -13.69
C ASP A 196 12.13 48.98 -13.59
N THR A 197 10.81 48.79 -13.58
CA THR A 197 9.85 49.88 -13.33
C THR A 197 10.07 50.51 -11.95
N LYS A 198 10.29 49.69 -10.92
CA LYS A 198 10.63 50.17 -9.57
C LYS A 198 11.93 50.99 -9.56
N ARG A 199 12.98 50.53 -10.26
CA ARG A 199 14.24 51.27 -10.36
C ARG A 199 14.10 52.62 -11.06
N LEU A 200 13.30 52.68 -12.13
CA LEU A 200 13.01 53.94 -12.81
C LEU A 200 12.24 54.89 -11.90
N LEU A 201 11.27 54.37 -11.14
CA LEU A 201 10.52 55.13 -10.16
C LEU A 201 11.46 55.72 -9.08
N ASP A 202 12.35 54.90 -8.52
CA ASP A 202 13.32 55.36 -7.51
C ASP A 202 14.24 56.47 -8.05
N LYS A 203 14.66 56.37 -9.32
CA LYS A 203 15.45 57.44 -9.98
C LYS A 203 14.66 58.74 -10.10
N VAL A 204 13.42 58.68 -10.59
CA VAL A 204 12.55 59.85 -10.72
C VAL A 204 12.30 60.50 -9.37
N GLU A 205 12.06 59.71 -8.32
CA GLU A 205 11.92 60.23 -6.95
C GLU A 205 13.20 60.93 -6.46
N SER A 206 14.37 60.36 -6.74
CA SER A 206 15.66 60.96 -6.37
C SER A 206 15.92 62.29 -7.10
N GLU A 207 15.63 62.36 -8.40
CA GLU A 207 15.80 63.59 -9.19
C GLU A 207 14.79 64.66 -8.78
N LEU A 208 13.55 64.27 -8.47
CA LEU A 208 12.54 65.18 -7.94
C LEU A 208 12.99 65.78 -6.60
N SER A 209 13.50 64.95 -5.69
CA SER A 209 14.00 65.41 -4.39
C SER A 209 15.18 66.39 -4.52
N LEU A 210 16.10 66.13 -5.47
CA LEU A 210 17.20 67.03 -5.81
C LEU A 210 16.70 68.36 -6.39
N SER A 211 15.71 68.31 -7.30
CA SER A 211 15.11 69.50 -7.90
C SER A 211 14.40 70.37 -6.86
N GLU A 212 13.71 69.76 -5.89
CA GLU A 212 13.06 70.47 -4.79
C GLU A 212 14.08 71.17 -3.89
N LEU A 213 15.20 70.49 -3.60
CA LEU A 213 16.31 71.03 -2.79
C LEU A 213 17.02 72.20 -3.52
N ALA A 214 17.24 72.07 -4.83
CA ALA A 214 17.83 73.11 -5.67
C ALA A 214 16.93 74.37 -5.75
N LEU A 215 15.61 74.19 -5.91
CA LEU A 215 14.65 75.31 -5.90
C LEU A 215 14.60 76.02 -4.54
N ARG A 216 14.69 75.27 -3.43
CA ARG A 216 14.81 75.85 -2.07
C ARG A 216 16.09 76.66 -1.89
N LEU A 217 17.23 76.20 -2.41
CA LEU A 217 18.52 76.92 -2.32
C LEU A 217 18.56 78.18 -3.19
N LEU A 218 17.89 78.19 -4.33
CA LEU A 218 17.76 79.36 -5.22
C LEU A 218 16.73 80.40 -4.74
N GLY A 219 16.10 80.20 -3.58
CA GLY A 219 15.10 81.12 -3.03
C GLY A 219 13.77 81.17 -3.78
N TYR A 220 13.57 80.28 -4.75
CA TYR A 220 12.33 80.19 -5.52
C TYR A 220 11.35 79.24 -4.82
N LYS A 221 10.28 79.81 -4.27
CA LYS A 221 9.12 79.05 -3.78
C LYS A 221 8.40 78.46 -5.00
N LEU A 222 8.32 77.12 -5.12
CA LEU A 222 7.53 76.50 -6.21
C LEU A 222 6.11 77.10 -6.22
N PRO A 223 5.54 77.43 -7.40
CA PRO A 223 4.14 77.83 -7.47
C PRO A 223 3.29 76.72 -6.87
N THR A 224 2.47 77.08 -5.88
CA THR A 224 1.71 76.19 -5.00
C THR A 224 0.92 75.12 -5.76
N THR A 225 0.47 75.39 -6.99
CA THR A 225 -0.23 74.46 -7.87
C THR A 225 0.60 73.26 -8.37
N ALA A 226 1.90 73.44 -8.63
CA ALA A 226 2.78 72.33 -9.03
C ALA A 226 3.10 71.40 -7.85
N SER A 227 3.16 71.96 -6.65
CA SER A 227 3.39 71.19 -5.42
C SER A 227 2.21 70.27 -5.08
N TYR A 228 0.97 70.76 -5.22
CA TYR A 228 -0.23 69.94 -5.00
C TYR A 228 -0.39 68.80 -6.02
N THR A 229 -0.04 69.02 -7.28
CA THR A 229 -0.14 67.98 -8.32
C THR A 229 0.94 66.91 -8.16
N LEU A 230 2.17 67.30 -7.81
CA LEU A 230 3.25 66.34 -7.49
C LEU A 230 2.96 65.55 -6.20
N PHE A 231 2.44 66.20 -5.15
CA PHE A 231 2.10 65.53 -3.90
C PHE A 231 0.97 64.51 -4.08
N ASN A 232 -0.07 64.86 -4.85
CA ASN A 232 -1.16 63.93 -5.18
C ASN A 232 -0.67 62.78 -6.09
N GLY A 233 0.25 63.03 -7.02
CA GLY A 233 0.88 62.00 -7.85
C GLY A 233 1.72 61.02 -7.03
N LEU A 234 2.55 61.53 -6.11
CA LEU A 234 3.34 60.72 -5.18
C LEU A 234 2.45 59.89 -4.25
N LEU A 235 1.37 60.46 -3.71
CA LEU A 235 0.43 59.75 -2.85
C LEU A 235 -0.26 58.60 -3.61
N ALA A 236 -0.63 58.80 -4.87
CA ALA A 236 -1.22 57.77 -5.71
C ALA A 236 -0.24 56.62 -6.02
N ILE A 237 1.04 56.96 -6.26
CA ILE A 237 2.11 55.97 -6.47
C ILE A 237 2.39 55.19 -5.18
N GLN A 238 2.33 55.83 -4.02
CA GLN A 238 2.55 55.19 -2.72
C GLN A 238 1.43 54.20 -2.37
N GLN A 239 0.19 54.44 -2.82
CA GLN A 239 -0.93 53.49 -2.67
C GLN A 239 -0.86 52.29 -3.62
N LEU A 240 -0.16 52.41 -4.76
CA LEU A 240 0.13 51.29 -5.66
C LEU A 240 1.26 50.38 -5.15
N ARG A 241 1.94 50.76 -4.06
CA ARG A 241 3.06 50.02 -3.45
C ARG A 241 2.61 48.96 -2.42
N THR A 242 1.36 49.01 -1.94
CA THR A 242 0.73 48.03 -1.02
C THR A 242 -0.09 47.01 -1.79
#